data_AF-A0A7W4VSS7-F1
#
_entry.id   AF-A0A7W4VSS7-F1
#
_cell.length_a   1.000
_cell.length_b   1.000
_cell.length_c   1.000
_cell.angle_alpha   90.00
_cell.angle_beta   90.00
_cell.angle_gamma   90.00
#
_symmetry.space_group_name_H-M   'P 1'
#
loop_
_entity.id
_entity.type
_entity.pdbx_description
1 polymer ?
#
loop_
_entity_poly.entity_id
_entity_poly.type
_entity_poly.pdbx_seq_one_letter_code
_entity_poly.pdbx_strand_id
1 'polypeptide(L)'
;MTAPTAPCATCGTACNSAKTPPECADCRRRAQAGEHWSPDVLTDGEWRPTGAGGTLQWHPWPKPRAKVAKCGTDGGYYRHLRRTKTEPCAACRRAHALAQAKRKERATLRVVA
;
A
#
# COMPACT_ATOMS: atom_id res chain seq x y z
N MET A 1 -13.72 -35.82 32.05
CA MET A 1 -14.17 -35.22 30.77
C MET A 1 -14.00 -33.71 30.90
N THR A 2 -12.89 -33.17 30.41
CA THR A 2 -12.55 -31.73 30.48
C THR A 2 -13.14 -31.01 29.27
N ALA A 3 -13.99 -30.01 29.51
CA ALA A 3 -14.58 -29.21 28.44
C ALA A 3 -13.51 -28.34 27.75
N PRO A 4 -13.60 -28.12 26.42
CA PRO A 4 -12.65 -27.27 25.70
C PRO A 4 -12.82 -25.80 26.08
N THR A 5 -11.75 -25.20 26.58
CA THR A 5 -11.66 -23.77 26.92
C THR A 5 -11.60 -22.94 25.64
N ALA A 6 -12.64 -22.16 25.35
CA ALA A 6 -12.64 -21.25 24.20
C ALA A 6 -11.69 -20.06 24.46
N PRO A 7 -10.87 -19.64 23.47
CA PRO A 7 -10.00 -18.48 23.62
C PRO A 7 -10.80 -17.17 23.62
N CYS A 8 -10.33 -16.19 24.38
CA CYS A 8 -10.92 -14.85 24.40
C CYS A 8 -10.82 -14.20 23.02
N ALA A 9 -11.95 -13.72 22.47
CA ALA A 9 -11.99 -13.12 21.14
C ALA A 9 -11.14 -11.84 21.01
N THR A 10 -10.87 -11.14 22.11
CA THR A 10 -10.14 -9.86 22.10
C THR A 10 -8.63 -9.98 22.30
N CYS A 11 -8.15 -10.99 23.04
CA CYS A 11 -6.71 -11.12 23.33
C CYS A 11 -6.11 -12.48 22.95
N GLY A 12 -6.91 -13.44 22.48
CA GLY A 12 -6.45 -14.77 22.05
C GLY A 12 -6.02 -15.71 23.19
N THR A 13 -5.94 -15.24 24.44
CA THR A 13 -5.58 -16.05 25.60
C THR A 13 -6.75 -16.94 26.04
N ALA A 14 -6.46 -18.19 26.41
CA ALA A 14 -7.45 -19.14 26.93
C ALA A 14 -8.08 -18.61 28.23
N CYS A 15 -9.41 -18.42 28.23
CA CYS A 15 -10.15 -17.93 29.39
C CYS A 15 -11.00 -19.06 29.99
N ASN A 16 -10.80 -19.37 31.27
CA ASN A 16 -11.52 -20.45 31.97
C ASN A 16 -12.98 -20.10 32.37
N SER A 17 -13.53 -18.96 31.94
CA SER A 17 -14.82 -18.47 32.42
C SER A 17 -15.86 -18.40 31.30
N ALA A 18 -16.85 -19.29 31.36
CA ALA A 18 -17.89 -19.48 30.35
C ALA A 18 -19.05 -18.46 30.39
N LYS A 19 -18.82 -17.22 30.84
CA LYS A 19 -19.87 -16.18 30.84
C LYS A 19 -19.43 -14.98 29.99
N THR A 20 -20.34 -14.60 29.10
CA THR A 20 -20.32 -13.54 28.08
C THR A 20 -19.40 -12.32 28.37
N PRO A 21 -18.81 -11.72 27.31
CA PRO A 21 -17.79 -10.67 27.44
C PRO A 21 -18.37 -9.34 27.99
N PRO A 22 -17.51 -8.48 28.57
CA PRO A 22 -16.06 -8.47 28.35
C PRO A 22 -15.22 -8.33 29.62
N GLU A 23 -15.05 -9.35 30.46
CA GLU A 23 -14.12 -9.21 31.59
C GLU A 23 -13.30 -10.48 31.85
N CYS A 24 -12.38 -10.77 30.92
CA CYS A 24 -11.18 -11.49 31.33
C CYS A 24 -10.43 -10.64 32.38
N ALA A 25 -9.86 -11.25 33.42
CA ALA A 25 -9.25 -10.50 34.54
C ALA A 25 -8.12 -9.56 34.06
N ASP A 26 -7.37 -9.95 33.04
CA ASP A 26 -6.35 -9.08 32.42
C ASP A 26 -6.96 -7.93 31.62
N CYS A 27 -8.07 -8.18 30.91
CA CYS A 27 -8.81 -7.16 30.17
C CYS A 27 -9.35 -6.09 31.14
N ARG A 28 -9.89 -6.51 32.28
CA ARG A 28 -10.37 -5.61 33.34
C ARG A 28 -9.22 -4.83 33.99
N ARG A 29 -8.08 -5.48 34.25
CA ARG A 29 -6.90 -4.82 34.85
C ARG A 29 -6.34 -3.73 33.93
N ARG A 30 -6.28 -4.00 32.62
CA ARG A 30 -5.86 -3.02 31.60
C ARG A 30 -6.85 -1.86 31.43
N ALA A 31 -8.15 -2.16 31.43
CA ALA A 31 -9.18 -1.12 31.38
C ALA A 31 -9.11 -0.18 32.60
N GLN A 32 -8.87 -0.72 33.79
CA GLN A 32 -8.67 0.09 35.01
C GLN A 32 -7.34 0.87 34.99
N ALA A 33 -6.33 0.38 34.28
CA ALA A 33 -5.08 1.12 34.06
C ALA A 33 -5.23 2.26 33.03
N GLY A 34 -6.39 2.43 32.40
CA GLY A 34 -6.63 3.46 31.39
C GLY A 34 -6.01 3.15 30.01
N GLU A 35 -5.55 1.93 29.80
CA GLU A 35 -5.02 1.49 28.50
C GLU A 35 -6.19 1.22 27.54
N HIS A 36 -6.68 2.27 26.89
CA HIS A 36 -7.68 2.17 25.83
C HIS A 36 -7.11 1.39 24.65
N TRP A 37 -7.52 0.13 24.50
CA TRP A 37 -7.30 -0.61 23.27
C TRP A 37 -8.20 -0.04 22.19
N SER A 38 -7.62 0.64 21.21
CA SER A 38 -8.27 0.91 19.94
C SER A 38 -8.03 -0.31 19.05
N PRO A 39 -9.07 -1.10 18.67
CA PRO A 39 -8.92 -2.25 17.78
C PRO A 39 -8.67 -1.84 16.31
N ASP A 40 -8.44 -0.56 16.01
CA ASP A 40 -8.05 -0.08 14.69
C ASP A 40 -6.53 -0.21 14.51
N VAL A 41 -6.05 -1.45 14.35
CA VAL A 41 -4.80 -1.68 13.64
C VAL A 41 -5.16 -2.15 12.24
N LEU A 42 -4.66 -1.39 11.25
CA LEU A 42 -4.68 -1.59 9.80
C LEU A 42 -5.88 -1.01 9.04
N THR A 43 -5.83 0.30 8.72
CA THR A 43 -5.46 0.77 7.38
C THR A 43 -5.31 2.30 7.36
N ASP A 44 -4.42 2.77 6.49
CA ASP A 44 -4.08 4.16 6.16
C ASP A 44 -3.08 4.88 7.08
N GLY A 45 -2.05 5.44 6.44
CA GLY A 45 -0.79 5.87 7.05
C GLY A 45 -0.94 6.91 8.17
N GLU A 46 -0.34 6.60 9.31
CA GLU A 46 -0.36 7.43 10.50
C GLU A 46 0.62 8.61 10.40
N TRP A 47 0.12 9.81 10.70
CA TRP A 47 0.90 11.02 10.91
C TRP A 47 1.65 10.92 12.24
N ARG A 48 3.00 10.86 12.20
CA ARG A 48 3.83 10.92 13.40
C ARG A 48 4.32 12.35 13.68
N PRO A 49 3.99 12.96 14.82
CA PRO A 49 4.63 14.20 15.25
C PRO A 49 6.04 13.91 15.78
N THR A 50 7.06 14.37 15.07
CA THR A 50 8.46 14.33 15.52
C THR A 50 8.76 15.54 16.41
N GLY A 51 8.62 15.37 17.73
CA GLY A 51 9.17 16.29 18.73
C GLY A 51 8.43 17.64 18.90
N ALA A 52 8.61 18.25 20.07
CA ALA A 52 7.89 19.44 20.56
C ALA A 52 8.26 20.78 19.86
N GLY A 53 8.60 20.76 18.57
CA GLY A 53 8.96 21.96 17.80
C GLY A 53 8.54 21.79 16.35
N GLY A 54 7.24 21.96 16.09
CA GLY A 54 6.56 21.64 14.84
C GLY A 54 7.15 22.30 13.59
N THR A 55 8.12 21.65 12.97
CA THR A 55 8.36 21.76 11.54
C THR A 55 7.82 20.49 10.88
N LEU A 56 6.72 20.63 10.14
CA LEU A 56 6.21 19.59 9.24
C LEU A 56 7.23 19.38 8.12
N GLN A 57 8.29 18.61 8.39
CA GLN A 57 9.26 18.26 7.38
C GLN A 57 8.64 17.17 6.50
N TRP A 58 8.30 17.54 5.27
CA TRP A 58 7.90 16.59 4.23
C TRP A 58 9.05 15.60 4.01
N HIS A 59 8.95 14.41 4.60
CA HIS A 59 9.81 13.30 4.22
C HIS A 59 9.23 12.70 2.93
N PRO A 60 9.92 12.82 1.79
CA PRO A 60 9.45 12.21 0.56
C PRO A 60 9.44 10.70 0.76
N TRP A 61 8.25 10.11 0.72
CA TRP A 61 8.11 8.66 0.74
C TRP A 61 8.97 8.04 -0.36
N PRO A 62 9.67 6.92 -0.08
CA PRO A 62 10.46 6.26 -1.10
C PRO A 62 9.54 5.83 -2.23
N LYS A 63 9.71 6.45 -3.41
CA LYS A 63 8.91 6.11 -4.59
C LYS A 63 9.15 4.63 -4.92
N PRO A 64 8.10 3.81 -5.05
CA PRO A 64 8.26 2.41 -5.40
C PRO A 64 9.04 2.29 -6.71
N ARG A 65 10.04 1.42 -6.73
CA ARG A 65 10.87 1.20 -7.92
C ARG A 65 9.97 0.69 -9.04
N ALA A 66 9.82 1.49 -10.10
CA ALA A 66 9.04 1.10 -11.26
C ALA A 66 9.57 -0.22 -11.85
N LYS A 67 8.67 -1.18 -12.09
CA LYS A 67 9.02 -2.46 -12.71
C LYS A 67 9.63 -2.22 -14.10
N VAL A 68 10.61 -3.03 -14.47
CA VAL A 68 11.28 -2.91 -15.78
C VAL A 68 10.26 -3.15 -16.90
N ALA A 69 10.16 -2.20 -17.83
CA ALA A 69 9.27 -2.31 -18.97
C ALA A 69 9.68 -3.50 -19.88
N LYS A 70 8.69 -4.32 -20.24
CA LYS A 70 8.84 -5.43 -21.18
C LYS A 70 8.99 -4.90 -22.62
N CYS A 71 9.70 -5.64 -23.47
CA CYS A 71 9.75 -5.36 -24.90
C CYS A 71 8.36 -5.43 -25.54
N GLY A 72 8.16 -4.74 -26.66
CA GLY A 72 6.83 -4.62 -27.29
C GLY A 72 5.92 -3.59 -26.63
N THR A 73 6.45 -2.76 -25.73
CA THR A 73 5.73 -1.63 -25.12
C THR A 73 6.44 -0.32 -25.44
N ASP A 74 5.73 0.81 -25.34
CA ASP A 74 6.32 2.14 -25.52
C ASP A 74 7.46 2.40 -24.50
N GLY A 75 7.27 1.94 -23.25
CA GLY A 75 8.32 1.98 -22.23
C GLY A 75 9.55 1.14 -22.60
N GLY A 76 9.33 -0.01 -23.25
CA GLY A 76 10.40 -0.86 -23.79
C GLY A 76 11.21 -0.16 -24.88
N TYR A 77 10.57 0.60 -25.77
CA TYR A 77 11.25 1.41 -26.79
C TYR A 77 12.20 2.44 -26.16
N TYR A 78 11.72 3.22 -25.19
CA TYR A 78 12.58 4.19 -24.51
C TYR A 78 13.67 3.53 -23.66
N ARG A 79 13.45 2.32 -23.16
CA ARG A 79 14.49 1.56 -22.46
C ARG A 79 15.65 1.21 -23.41
N HIS A 80 15.35 0.77 -24.64
CA HIS A 80 16.40 0.52 -25.65
C HIS A 80 17.22 1.78 -25.92
N LEU A 81 16.57 2.93 -26.09
CA LEU A 81 17.26 4.19 -26.37
C LEU A 81 18.06 4.74 -25.17
N ARG A 82 17.44 4.77 -23.97
CA ARG A 82 17.99 5.50 -22.81
C ARG A 82 18.87 4.64 -21.92
N ARG A 83 18.52 3.36 -21.73
CA ARG A 83 19.25 2.48 -20.81
C ARG A 83 20.24 1.58 -21.54
N THR A 84 19.78 0.85 -22.54
CA THR A 84 20.61 -0.15 -23.23
C THR A 84 21.46 0.48 -24.35
N LYS A 85 21.03 1.63 -24.88
CA LYS A 85 21.62 2.33 -26.03
C LYS A 85 21.79 1.40 -27.25
N THR A 86 20.86 0.48 -27.44
CA THR A 86 20.83 -0.46 -28.58
C THR A 86 19.70 -0.12 -29.54
N GLU A 87 19.80 -0.64 -30.76
CA GLU A 87 18.72 -0.52 -31.73
C GLU A 87 17.42 -1.12 -31.15
N PRO A 88 16.30 -0.37 -31.13
CA PRO A 88 15.04 -0.88 -30.63
C PRO A 88 14.53 -2.05 -31.48
N CYS A 89 14.14 -3.15 -30.83
CA CYS A 89 13.61 -4.31 -31.55
C CYS A 89 12.32 -3.95 -32.33
N ALA A 90 11.99 -4.76 -33.35
CA ALA A 90 10.83 -4.52 -34.21
C ALA A 90 9.52 -4.38 -33.43
N ALA A 91 9.33 -5.17 -32.38
CA ALA A 91 8.15 -5.09 -31.51
C ALA A 91 8.05 -3.73 -30.80
N CYS A 92 9.16 -3.23 -30.24
CA CYS A 92 9.22 -1.93 -29.58
C CYS A 92 8.97 -0.77 -30.56
N ARG A 93 9.51 -0.85 -31.79
CA ARG A 93 9.25 0.17 -32.83
C ARG A 93 7.77 0.24 -33.21
N ARG A 94 7.13 -0.91 -33.45
CA ARG A 94 5.69 -0.98 -33.75
C ARG A 94 4.86 -0.42 -32.60
N ALA A 95 5.18 -0.79 -31.36
CA ALA A 95 4.49 -0.29 -30.18
C ALA A 95 4.62 1.23 -30.03
N HIS A 96 5.81 1.79 -30.27
CA HIS A 96 6.03 3.22 -30.24
C HIS A 96 5.22 3.95 -31.31
N ALA A 97 5.20 3.43 -32.54
CA ALA A 97 4.42 4.00 -33.64
C ALA A 97 2.92 4.06 -33.32
N LEU A 98 2.36 2.97 -32.77
CA LEU A 98 0.96 2.93 -32.32
C LEU A 98 0.68 3.92 -31.19
N ALA A 99 1.59 4.05 -30.22
CA ALA A 99 1.45 5.00 -29.14
C ALA A 99 1.47 6.46 -29.66
N GLN A 100 2.33 6.76 -30.63
CA GLN A 100 2.39 8.09 -31.24
C GLN A 100 1.14 8.41 -32.07
N ALA A 101 0.61 7.44 -32.83
CA ALA A 101 -0.65 7.62 -33.55
C ALA A 101 -1.80 7.96 -32.59
N LYS A 102 -1.94 7.21 -31.48
CA LYS A 102 -2.94 7.49 -30.44
C LYS A 102 -2.76 8.84 -29.77
N ARG A 103 -1.52 9.30 -29.55
CA ARG A 103 -1.27 10.64 -28.99
C ARG A 103 -1.70 11.74 -29.95
N LYS A 104 -1.42 11.58 -31.25
CA LYS A 104 -1.86 12.52 -32.30
C LYS A 104 -3.39 12.58 -32.37
N GLU A 105 -4.06 11.43 -32.39
CA GLU A 105 -5.52 11.34 -32.37
C GLU A 105 -6.14 12.07 -31.17
N ARG A 106 -5.62 11.83 -29.96
CA ARG A 106 -6.07 12.54 -28.75
C ARG A 106 -5.80 14.04 -28.81
N ALA A 107 -4.67 14.45 -29.37
CA ALA A 107 -4.36 15.87 -29.54
C ALA A 107 -5.33 16.53 -30.53
N THR A 108 -5.65 15.88 -31.65
CA THR A 108 -6.64 16.39 -32.60
C THR A 108 -8.03 16.49 -31.99
N LEU A 109 -8.46 15.49 -31.20
CA LEU A 109 -9.75 15.53 -30.51
C LEU A 109 -9.84 16.69 -29.51
N ARG A 110 -8.75 17.03 -28.83
CA ARG A 110 -8.71 18.14 -27.87
C ARG A 110 -8.77 19.52 -28.53
N VAL A 111 -8.33 19.66 -29.78
CA VAL A 111 -8.34 20.94 -30.49
C VAL A 111 -9.72 21.24 -31.09
N VAL A 112 -10.49 20.20 -31.42
CA VAL A 112 -11.81 20.33 -32.06
C VAL A 112 -12.94 20.47 -31.02
N ALA A 113 -12.70 20.06 -29.77
CA ALA A 113 -13.64 20.19 -28.65
C ALA A 113 -13.53 21.56 -27.97
#